data_AF-A0A1G1E9I0-F1
#
_entry.id   AF-A0A1G1E9I0-F1
#
_cell.length_a   1.000
_cell.length_b   1.000
_cell.length_c   1.000
_cell.angle_alpha   90.00
_cell.angle_beta   90.00
_cell.angle_gamma   90.00
#
_symmetry.space_group_name_H-M   'P 1'
#
loop_
_entity.id
_entity.type
_entity.pdbx_description
1 polymer ?
#
loop_
_entity_poly.entity_id
_entity_poly.type
_entity_poly.pdbx_seq_one_letter_code
_entity_poly.pdbx_strand_id
1 'polypeptide(L)'
;MKKIVIGFFIVFLAGALVPDVSMGIEGLSGSTWGQVTYESGDTISGPSAQGYIKQGIDWITIKHYQLDSFASLHYRFRTDNNEYFNTFGPALGIEIKKGPVNIGVQYFWERFTELQESDEQLQFFVNWWYGWDLLKK
;
A
#
# COMPACT_ATOMS: atom_id res chain seq x y z
N MET A 1 -20.53 -2.73 -13.55
CA MET A 1 -19.10 -2.38 -13.34
C MET A 1 -18.70 -1.13 -14.14
N LYS A 2 -19.41 0.00 -14.04
CA LYS A 2 -19.11 1.24 -14.81
C LYS A 2 -19.02 2.52 -13.98
N LYS A 3 -19.26 2.46 -12.65
CA LYS A 3 -19.35 3.66 -11.79
C LYS A 3 -18.14 3.91 -10.89
N ILE A 4 -17.28 2.91 -10.70
CA ILE A 4 -16.13 3.00 -9.77
C ILE A 4 -14.93 3.72 -10.42
N VAL A 5 -14.79 3.65 -11.75
CA VAL A 5 -13.71 4.31 -12.50
C VAL A 5 -13.81 5.85 -12.45
N ILE A 6 -14.99 6.40 -12.16
CA ILE A 6 -15.23 7.85 -12.17
C ILE A 6 -14.66 8.53 -10.92
N GLY A 7 -14.56 7.83 -9.78
CA GLY A 7 -14.09 8.40 -8.51
C GLY A 7 -12.59 8.68 -8.47
N PHE A 8 -11.78 7.79 -9.06
CA PHE A 8 -10.32 7.96 -9.10
C PHE A 8 -9.88 9.12 -10.00
N PHE A 9 -10.67 9.43 -11.04
CA PHE A 9 -10.39 10.55 -11.94
C PHE A 9 -10.62 11.91 -11.27
N ILE A 10 -11.53 12.02 -10.29
CA ILE A 10 -11.89 13.32 -9.69
C ILE A 10 -10.78 13.86 -8.79
N VAL A 11 -10.01 13.00 -8.12
CA VAL A 11 -8.88 13.46 -7.27
C VAL A 11 -7.71 13.93 -8.14
N PHE A 12 -7.44 13.27 -9.27
CA PHE A 12 -6.43 13.72 -10.23
C PHE A 12 -6.84 15.01 -10.97
N LEU A 13 -8.13 15.19 -11.26
CA LEU A 13 -8.64 16.41 -11.91
C LEU A 13 -8.76 17.62 -10.97
N ALA A 14 -8.99 17.41 -9.67
CA ALA A 14 -9.07 18.51 -8.72
C ALA A 14 -7.71 19.21 -8.49
N GLY A 15 -6.59 18.48 -8.66
CA GLY A 15 -5.24 19.06 -8.66
C GLY A 15 -4.88 19.80 -9.95
N ALA A 16 -5.42 19.36 -11.09
CA ALA A 16 -5.15 19.95 -12.40
C ALA A 16 -5.83 21.33 -12.64
N LEU A 17 -6.72 21.76 -11.74
CA LEU A 17 -7.47 23.02 -11.85
C LEU A 17 -6.93 24.14 -10.96
N VAL A 18 -5.79 23.95 -10.27
CA VAL A 18 -5.12 25.02 -9.53
C VAL A 18 -4.03 25.61 -10.44
N PRO A 19 -4.23 26.80 -11.05
CA PRO A 19 -3.41 27.25 -12.18
C PRO A 19 -1.96 27.63 -11.86
N ASP A 20 -1.55 27.62 -10.59
CA ASP A 20 -0.26 28.15 -10.12
C ASP A 20 0.55 27.22 -9.21
N VAL A 21 0.15 25.95 -9.06
CA VAL A 21 1.00 24.97 -8.36
C VAL A 21 1.82 24.19 -9.38
N SER A 22 3.05 24.63 -9.60
CA SER A 22 4.07 23.81 -10.27
C SER A 22 4.36 22.60 -9.38
N MET A 23 3.64 21.50 -9.60
CA MET A 23 3.90 20.21 -8.94
C MET A 23 5.08 19.54 -9.65
N GLY A 24 6.27 19.65 -9.06
CA GLY A 24 7.46 18.92 -9.49
C GLY A 24 7.57 17.59 -8.75
N ILE A 25 8.28 16.62 -9.31
CA ILE A 25 8.69 15.44 -8.54
C ILE A 25 9.74 15.92 -7.53
N GLU A 26 9.39 15.97 -6.25
CA GLU A 26 10.32 16.30 -5.16
C GLU A 26 11.22 15.12 -4.80
N GLY A 27 10.73 13.90 -5.03
CA GLY A 27 11.47 12.68 -4.71
C GLY A 27 10.78 11.40 -5.14
N LEU A 28 11.49 10.29 -4.94
CA LEU A 28 10.97 8.93 -5.06
C LEU A 28 11.12 8.26 -3.70
N SER A 29 10.02 7.76 -3.16
CA SER A 29 10.01 7.08 -1.86
C SER A 29 9.67 5.61 -2.01
N GLY A 30 10.26 4.76 -1.18
CA GLY A 30 10.03 3.32 -1.25
C GLY A 30 9.94 2.71 0.15
N SER A 31 9.13 1.66 0.29
CA SER A 31 9.08 0.90 1.54
C SER A 31 8.66 -0.53 1.27
N THR A 32 9.19 -1.46 2.04
CA THR A 32 8.70 -2.83 2.12
C THR A 32 8.18 -3.10 3.53
N TRP A 33 7.19 -3.97 3.62
CA TRP A 33 6.76 -4.54 4.90
C TRP A 33 6.49 -6.02 4.66
N GLY A 34 6.79 -6.84 5.64
CA GLY A 34 6.46 -8.25 5.55
C GLY A 34 6.52 -8.95 6.89
N GLN A 35 5.83 -10.07 6.93
CA GLN A 35 5.77 -10.98 8.05
C GLN A 35 5.94 -12.40 7.53
N VAL A 36 6.72 -13.19 8.26
CA VAL A 36 6.79 -14.64 8.09
C VAL A 36 6.33 -15.26 9.40
N THR A 37 5.50 -16.28 9.34
CA THR A 37 4.93 -16.94 10.52
C THR A 37 4.92 -18.46 10.28
N TYR A 38 4.94 -19.21 11.38
CA TYR A 38 4.71 -20.66 11.36
C TYR A 38 3.58 -20.96 12.33
N GLU A 39 2.53 -21.59 11.82
CA GLU A 39 1.37 -21.99 12.61
C GLU A 39 1.44 -23.50 12.86
N SER A 40 1.11 -23.92 14.08
CA SER A 40 1.10 -25.32 14.50
C SER A 40 -0.22 -25.59 15.22
N GLY A 41 -1.26 -25.90 14.45
CA GLY A 41 -2.59 -26.21 14.95
C GLY A 41 -3.23 -27.37 14.21
N ASP A 42 -4.32 -27.90 14.77
CA ASP A 42 -5.00 -29.08 14.22
C ASP A 42 -5.71 -28.80 12.88
N THR A 43 -6.08 -27.54 12.61
CA THR A 43 -6.80 -27.12 11.40
C THR A 43 -5.95 -26.30 10.42
N ILE A 44 -4.86 -25.70 10.90
CA ILE A 44 -3.94 -24.89 10.10
C ILE A 44 -2.53 -25.19 10.58
N SER A 45 -1.68 -25.66 9.67
CA SER A 45 -0.28 -25.96 9.92
C SER A 45 0.62 -25.41 8.82
N GLY A 46 1.85 -25.05 9.20
CA GLY A 46 2.92 -24.71 8.28
C GLY A 46 3.23 -23.22 8.17
N PRO A 47 4.21 -22.88 7.30
CA PRO A 47 4.64 -21.51 7.12
C PRO A 47 3.63 -20.66 6.35
N SER A 48 3.61 -19.37 6.69
CA SER A 48 2.94 -18.31 5.95
C SER A 48 3.87 -17.11 5.79
N ALA A 49 3.68 -16.37 4.70
CA ALA A 49 4.40 -15.14 4.40
C ALA A 49 3.44 -14.13 3.76
N GLN A 50 3.47 -12.89 4.23
CA GLN A 50 2.69 -11.82 3.63
C GLN A 50 3.45 -10.51 3.68
N GLY A 51 3.14 -9.60 2.78
CA GLY A 51 3.80 -8.32 2.74
C GLY A 51 3.45 -7.48 1.52
N TYR A 52 4.21 -6.41 1.38
CA TYR A 52 4.17 -5.56 0.19
C TYR A 52 5.52 -4.96 -0.13
N ILE A 53 5.66 -4.56 -1.39
CA ILE A 53 6.68 -3.66 -1.89
C ILE A 53 5.97 -2.41 -2.41
N LYS A 54 6.35 -1.23 -1.93
CA LYS A 54 5.73 0.06 -2.29
C LYS A 54 6.76 1.00 -2.90
N GLN A 55 6.39 1.62 -4.01
CA GLN A 55 7.16 2.68 -4.66
C GLN A 55 6.24 3.88 -4.90
N GLY A 56 6.67 5.05 -4.41
CA GLY A 56 5.95 6.31 -4.44
C GLY A 56 6.72 7.41 -5.18
N ILE A 57 5.94 8.43 -5.52
CA ILE A 57 6.37 9.73 -6.05
C ILE A 57 5.93 10.77 -5.03
N ASP A 58 6.89 11.58 -4.61
CA ASP A 58 6.70 12.65 -3.64
C ASP A 58 6.44 13.94 -4.44
N TRP A 59 5.25 14.54 -4.29
CA TRP A 59 4.81 15.62 -5.18
C TRP A 59 4.98 17.02 -4.59
N ILE A 60 4.62 17.20 -3.32
CA ILE A 60 4.67 18.50 -2.68
C ILE A 60 4.84 18.37 -1.17
N THR A 61 5.73 19.20 -0.63
CA THR A 61 5.92 19.37 0.81
C THR A 61 5.37 20.72 1.27
N ILE A 62 4.35 20.67 2.14
CA ILE A 62 3.77 21.85 2.79
C ILE A 62 4.09 21.80 4.28
N LYS A 63 5.06 22.62 4.72
CA LYS A 63 5.60 22.64 6.10
C LYS A 63 6.19 21.28 6.50
N HIS A 64 5.44 20.46 7.23
CA HIS A 64 5.85 19.14 7.73
C HIS A 64 5.00 18.01 7.12
N TYR A 65 4.18 18.33 6.12
CA TYR A 65 3.29 17.39 5.45
C TYR A 65 3.77 17.17 4.03
N GLN A 66 3.91 15.91 3.62
CA GLN A 66 4.29 15.53 2.28
C GLN A 66 3.13 14.76 1.63
N LEU A 67 2.74 15.13 0.41
CA LEU A 67 1.71 14.44 -0.35
C LEU A 67 2.34 13.53 -1.42
N ASP A 68 1.99 12.25 -1.36
CA ASP A 68 2.59 11.24 -2.22
C ASP A 68 1.51 10.41 -2.92
N SER A 69 1.83 9.95 -4.12
CA SER A 69 1.12 8.85 -4.78
C SER A 69 2.03 7.64 -4.84
N PHE A 70 1.47 6.43 -4.77
CA PHE A 70 2.27 5.22 -4.84
C PHE A 70 1.58 4.09 -5.59
N ALA A 71 2.42 3.18 -6.09
CA ALA A 71 2.06 1.85 -6.48
C ALA A 71 2.67 0.86 -5.49
N SER A 72 1.94 -0.20 -5.17
CA SER A 72 2.46 -1.31 -4.38
C SER A 72 2.11 -2.65 -4.99
N LEU A 73 2.92 -3.65 -4.66
CA LEU A 73 2.70 -5.03 -5.00
C LEU A 73 2.54 -5.81 -3.70
N HIS A 74 1.39 -6.42 -3.52
CA HIS A 74 1.02 -7.18 -2.34
C HIS A 74 1.13 -8.67 -2.61
N TYR A 75 1.51 -9.41 -1.57
CA TYR A 75 1.60 -10.86 -1.62
C TYR A 75 1.14 -11.47 -0.29
N ARG A 76 0.42 -12.58 -0.39
CA ARG A 76 0.04 -13.45 0.72
C ARG A 76 0.22 -14.90 0.27
N PHE A 77 0.93 -15.67 1.08
CA PHE A 77 1.16 -17.09 0.87
C PHE A 77 1.05 -17.84 2.19
N ARG A 78 0.46 -19.02 2.14
CA ARG A 78 0.44 -20.00 3.23
C ARG A 78 0.37 -21.40 2.65
N THR A 79 0.70 -22.38 3.49
CA THR A 79 0.79 -23.78 3.08
C THR A 79 -0.58 -24.45 3.09
N ASP A 80 -1.27 -24.43 4.24
CA ASP A 80 -2.63 -24.99 4.39
C ASP A 80 -3.71 -23.96 4.07
N ASN A 81 -4.85 -24.37 3.51
CA ASN A 81 -5.96 -23.47 3.15
C ASN A 81 -5.52 -22.32 2.22
N ASN A 82 -4.55 -22.60 1.35
CA ASN A 82 -3.98 -21.65 0.40
C ASN A 82 -5.02 -21.09 -0.56
N GLU A 83 -5.98 -21.91 -0.99
CA GLU A 83 -7.01 -21.54 -1.96
C GLU A 83 -7.84 -20.30 -1.57
N TYR A 84 -8.10 -20.10 -0.29
CA TYR A 84 -8.87 -18.94 0.21
C TYR A 84 -8.00 -17.86 0.87
N PHE A 85 -6.68 -17.93 0.74
CA PHE A 85 -5.77 -16.99 1.41
C PHE A 85 -4.70 -16.42 0.49
N ASN A 86 -4.13 -17.26 -0.37
CA ASN A 86 -3.01 -16.84 -1.16
C ASN A 86 -3.48 -15.84 -2.20
N THR A 87 -2.88 -14.66 -2.17
CA THR A 87 -3.21 -13.61 -3.12
C THR A 87 -1.94 -12.91 -3.58
N PHE A 88 -2.02 -12.37 -4.79
CA PHE A 88 -0.98 -11.54 -5.34
C PHE A 88 -1.60 -10.47 -6.24
N GLY A 89 -1.13 -9.23 -6.09
CA GLY A 89 -1.58 -8.19 -7.01
C GLY A 89 -1.15 -6.78 -6.66
N PRO A 90 -1.38 -5.85 -7.60
CA PRO A 90 -1.03 -4.46 -7.43
C PRO A 90 -2.05 -3.71 -6.57
N ALA A 91 -1.61 -2.61 -5.99
CA ALA A 91 -2.46 -1.56 -5.47
C ALA A 91 -1.94 -0.17 -5.87
N LEU A 92 -2.84 0.80 -5.92
CA LEU A 92 -2.52 2.21 -6.15
C LEU A 92 -3.12 3.03 -5.01
N GLY A 93 -2.38 4.03 -4.54
CA GLY A 93 -2.83 4.84 -3.43
C GLY A 93 -2.21 6.23 -3.38
N ILE A 94 -2.72 7.01 -2.44
CA ILE A 94 -2.20 8.31 -2.05
C ILE A 94 -2.01 8.34 -0.54
N GLU A 95 -0.97 9.03 -0.08
CA GLU A 95 -0.71 9.19 1.34
C GLU A 95 -0.20 10.58 1.67
N ILE A 96 -0.47 11.00 2.92
CA ILE A 96 0.11 12.18 3.53
C ILE A 96 1.08 11.70 4.61
N LYS A 97 2.35 12.09 4.49
CA LYS A 97 3.40 11.78 5.48
C LYS A 97 3.64 12.99 6.39
N LYS A 98 3.79 12.73 7.69
CA LYS A 98 4.22 13.71 8.70
C LYS A 98 5.13 13.04 9.73
N GLY A 99 6.44 13.25 9.59
CA GLY A 99 7.44 12.62 10.46
C GLY A 99 7.33 11.08 10.41
N PRO A 100 7.16 10.39 11.54
CA PRO A 100 7.08 8.92 11.57
C PRO A 100 5.72 8.37 11.15
N VAL A 101 4.71 9.23 10.92
CA VAL A 101 3.32 8.81 10.66
C VAL A 101 2.96 9.06 9.20
N ASN A 102 2.26 8.10 8.60
CA ASN A 102 1.70 8.18 7.27
C ASN A 102 0.25 7.71 7.26
N ILE A 103 -0.63 8.53 6.70
CA ILE A 103 -2.06 8.27 6.58
C ILE A 103 -2.40 8.24 5.11
N GLY A 104 -3.14 7.23 4.65
CA GLY A 104 -3.46 7.13 3.24
C GLY A 104 -4.65 6.26 2.94
N VAL A 105 -4.92 6.19 1.64
CA VAL A 105 -5.93 5.33 1.05
C VAL A 105 -5.33 4.63 -0.16
N GLN A 106 -5.67 3.36 -0.33
CA GLN A 106 -5.27 2.59 -1.49
C GLN A 106 -6.38 1.67 -1.97
N TYR A 107 -6.36 1.38 -3.26
CA TYR A 107 -7.23 0.40 -3.91
C TYR A 107 -6.39 -0.76 -4.41
N PHE A 108 -6.81 -1.98 -4.08
CA PHE A 108 -6.12 -3.22 -4.44
C PHE A 108 -6.86 -3.93 -5.57
N TRP A 109 -6.09 -4.60 -6.42
CA TRP A 109 -6.58 -5.56 -7.40
C TRP A 109 -5.81 -6.86 -7.22
N GLU A 110 -6.09 -7.58 -6.14
CA GLU A 110 -5.44 -8.85 -5.85
C GLU A 110 -6.15 -9.99 -6.57
N ARG A 111 -5.39 -11.03 -6.91
CA ARG A 111 -5.95 -12.28 -7.45
C ARG A 111 -5.61 -13.42 -6.51
N PHE A 112 -6.59 -14.28 -6.26
CA PHE A 112 -6.32 -15.57 -5.63
C PHE A 112 -5.42 -16.38 -6.56
N THR A 113 -4.40 -17.03 -6.01
CA THR A 113 -3.43 -17.76 -6.85
C THR A 113 -3.95 -19.13 -7.31
N GLU A 114 -4.88 -19.71 -6.55
CA GLU A 114 -5.44 -21.04 -6.79
C GLU A 114 -6.89 -20.98 -7.29
N LEU A 115 -7.60 -19.87 -7.08
CA LEU A 115 -8.97 -19.64 -7.57
C LEU A 115 -8.99 -18.66 -8.75
N GLN A 116 -9.94 -18.81 -9.66
CA GLN A 116 -10.17 -17.82 -10.75
C GLN A 116 -10.99 -16.62 -10.25
N GLU A 117 -10.62 -16.08 -9.09
CA GLU A 117 -11.30 -14.97 -8.42
C GLU A 117 -10.34 -13.83 -8.12
N SER A 118 -10.89 -12.63 -8.00
CA SER A 118 -10.16 -11.40 -7.64
C SER A 118 -10.72 -10.79 -6.38
N ASP A 119 -9.84 -10.29 -5.53
CA ASP A 119 -10.16 -9.52 -4.34
C ASP A 119 -9.84 -8.05 -4.61
N GLU A 120 -10.90 -7.24 -4.73
CA GLU A 120 -10.80 -5.81 -4.97
C GLU A 120 -11.31 -5.04 -3.76
N GLN A 121 -10.44 -4.26 -3.13
CA GLN A 121 -10.77 -3.56 -1.89
C GLN A 121 -10.26 -2.12 -1.90
N LEU A 122 -11.00 -1.22 -1.25
CA LEU A 122 -10.53 0.10 -0.84
C LEU A 122 -10.13 0.04 0.64
N GLN A 123 -8.91 0.44 0.98
CA GLN A 123 -8.42 0.46 2.35
C GLN A 123 -7.97 1.86 2.74
N PHE A 124 -8.38 2.28 3.92
CA PHE A 124 -7.80 3.40 4.64
C PHE A 124 -6.78 2.86 5.64
N PHE A 125 -5.60 3.47 5.70
CA PHE A 125 -4.55 3.02 6.60
C PHE A 125 -3.91 4.19 7.35
N VAL A 126 -3.34 3.82 8.50
CA VAL A 126 -2.42 4.65 9.26
C VAL A 126 -1.23 3.77 9.57
N ASN A 127 -0.07 4.17 9.09
CA ASN A 127 1.20 3.54 9.37
C ASN A 127 2.01 4.48 10.27
N TRP A 128 2.80 3.90 11.16
CA TRP A 128 3.82 4.63 11.88
C TRP A 128 5.02 3.73 12.13
N TRP A 129 6.20 4.32 12.07
CA TRP A 129 7.44 3.60 12.33
C TRP A 129 8.38 4.48 13.15
N TYR A 130 9.09 3.86 14.09
CA TYR A 130 10.15 4.51 14.83
C TYR A 130 11.42 3.68 14.78
N GLY A 131 12.48 4.29 14.27
CA GLY A 131 13.78 3.65 14.21
C GLY A 131 14.49 3.64 15.54
N TRP A 132 15.01 2.46 15.88
CA TRP A 132 15.91 2.31 17.00
C TRP A 132 17.32 2.64 16.50
N ASP A 133 17.82 3.81 16.89
CA ASP A 133 19.24 4.08 16.77
C ASP A 133 19.98 3.35 17.90
N LEU A 134 20.40 2.10 17.60
CA LEU A 134 21.15 1.25 18.52
C LEU A 134 22.61 1.68 18.67
N LEU A 135 23.05 2.71 17.92
CA LEU A 135 24.43 3.21 17.90
C LEU A 135 24.57 4.55 18.61
N LYS A 136 23.65 4.90 19.52
CA LYS A 136 23.88 6.03 20.44
C LYS A 136 25.23 5.82 21.17
N LYS A 137 26.18 6.68 20.83
CA LYS A 137 27.46 6.87 21.54
C LYS A 137 27.22 7.16 23.02
#